data_AF-A0A1Q3EQJ6-F1
#
_entry.id   AF-A0A1Q3EQJ6-F1
#
_cell.length_a   1.000
_cell.length_b   1.000
_cell.length_c   1.000
_cell.angle_alpha   90.00
_cell.angle_beta   90.00
_cell.angle_gamma   90.00
#
_symmetry.space_group_name_H-M   'P 1'
#
loop_
_entity.id
_entity.type
_entity.pdbx_description
1 polymer ?
#
loop_
_entity_poly.entity_id
_entity_poly.type
_entity_poly.pdbx_seq_one_letter_code
_entity_poly.pdbx_strand_id
1 'polypeptide(L)'
;MTLPIIFILFLGFLYIGSSAIDVKGHVSWNDVCRGYNQLGHSRVVLDNDKHSGGILKDGSFVIPNVPSGTYLLSVISHDYQFEQMRVDVKDSISFEEPVVEVRPYVLGTPMSPASTILLPYPIKLSARQRFNYFVPRESFNIMGMLKSPMILMMVFAGALVLGMPYLMNLWQNSRESRRRCHTHRVLFRVVISSLDSPHL
;
A
#
# COMPACT_ATOMS: atom_id res chain seq x y z
N MET A 1 23.23 -15.55 -64.98
CA MET A 1 23.19 -16.68 -64.01
C MET A 1 22.87 -16.24 -62.57
N THR A 2 22.41 -15.01 -62.32
CA THR A 2 22.16 -14.46 -60.96
C THR A 2 20.71 -14.60 -60.47
N LEU A 3 19.75 -14.80 -61.38
CA LEU A 3 18.33 -14.97 -61.08
C LEU A 3 17.98 -16.17 -60.16
N PRO A 4 18.55 -17.39 -60.33
CA PRO A 4 18.20 -18.51 -59.44
C PRO A 4 18.76 -18.34 -58.02
N ILE A 5 19.91 -17.65 -57.87
CA ILE A 5 20.55 -17.40 -56.57
C ILE A 5 19.72 -16.42 -55.74
N ILE A 6 19.15 -15.39 -56.39
CA ILE A 6 18.24 -14.43 -55.74
C ILE A 6 16.95 -15.14 -55.31
N PHE A 7 16.42 -16.06 -56.12
CA PHE A 7 15.20 -16.81 -55.78
C PHE A 7 15.42 -17.77 -54.60
N ILE A 8 16.58 -18.42 -54.51
CA ILE A 8 16.95 -19.29 -53.38
C ILE A 8 17.18 -18.46 -52.10
N LEU A 9 17.82 -17.29 -52.19
CA LEU A 9 17.93 -16.36 -51.05
C LEU A 9 16.58 -15.84 -50.59
N PHE A 10 15.65 -15.56 -51.53
CA PHE A 10 14.30 -15.09 -51.21
C PHE A 10 13.44 -16.19 -50.56
N LEU A 11 13.57 -17.44 -51.01
CA LEU A 11 12.93 -18.60 -50.38
C LEU A 11 13.52 -18.93 -48.99
N GLY A 12 14.84 -18.77 -48.82
CA GLY A 12 15.50 -18.92 -47.53
C GLY A 12 15.10 -17.82 -46.52
N PHE A 13 14.89 -16.59 -46.99
CA PHE A 13 14.40 -15.48 -46.16
C PHE A 13 12.93 -15.65 -45.76
N LEU A 14 12.13 -16.35 -46.56
CA LEU A 14 10.74 -16.69 -46.23
C LEU A 14 10.63 -17.81 -45.17
N TYR A 15 11.73 -18.53 -44.89
CA TYR A 15 11.82 -19.61 -43.92
C TYR A 15 12.30 -19.13 -42.54
N ILE A 16 11.93 -17.92 -42.13
CA ILE A 16 12.03 -17.54 -40.71
C ILE A 16 10.88 -18.24 -40.00
N GLY A 17 11.14 -19.48 -39.58
CA GLY A 17 10.24 -20.23 -38.71
C GLY A 17 10.10 -19.49 -37.39
N SER A 18 9.05 -18.71 -37.24
CA SER A 18 8.65 -18.19 -35.93
C SER A 18 8.07 -19.36 -35.15
N SER A 19 8.87 -19.97 -34.27
CA SER A 19 8.37 -20.92 -33.28
C SER A 19 7.40 -20.18 -32.36
N ALA A 20 6.13 -20.60 -32.37
CA ALA A 20 5.06 -19.99 -31.59
C ALA A 20 4.37 -21.07 -30.76
N ILE A 21 4.14 -20.79 -29.48
CA ILE A 21 3.50 -21.70 -28.52
C ILE A 21 2.25 -21.06 -27.90
N ASP A 22 1.30 -21.89 -27.50
CA ASP A 22 0.16 -21.48 -26.70
C ASP A 22 0.50 -21.52 -25.21
N VAL A 23 0.58 -20.35 -24.57
CA VAL A 23 0.82 -20.23 -23.13
C VAL A 23 -0.50 -20.45 -22.38
N LYS A 24 -0.52 -21.45 -21.50
CA LYS A 24 -1.71 -21.87 -20.75
C LYS A 24 -1.56 -21.58 -19.26
N GLY A 25 -2.68 -21.26 -18.62
CA GLY A 25 -2.74 -21.09 -17.19
C GLY A 25 -4.16 -21.11 -16.65
N HIS A 26 -4.24 -20.90 -15.34
CA HIS A 26 -5.47 -20.91 -14.58
C HIS A 26 -5.44 -19.88 -13.44
N VAL A 27 -6.53 -19.15 -13.28
CA VAL A 27 -6.78 -18.23 -12.18
C VAL A 27 -7.43 -19.00 -11.04
N SER A 28 -6.68 -19.22 -9.97
CA SER A 28 -7.18 -19.78 -8.71
C SER A 28 -8.01 -18.77 -7.94
N TRP A 29 -9.23 -19.20 -7.57
CA TRP A 29 -10.17 -18.43 -6.77
C TRP A 29 -9.77 -18.47 -5.29
N ASN A 30 -9.87 -17.34 -4.61
CA ASN A 30 -9.52 -17.18 -3.20
C ASN A 30 -10.54 -16.30 -2.47
N ASP A 31 -10.29 -15.96 -1.21
CA ASP A 31 -11.20 -15.13 -0.41
C ASP A 31 -11.43 -13.73 -1.00
N VAL A 32 -10.44 -13.22 -1.74
CA VAL A 32 -10.48 -11.90 -2.40
C VAL A 32 -11.37 -11.97 -3.65
N CYS A 33 -11.11 -12.93 -4.53
CA CYS A 33 -11.89 -13.18 -5.73
C CYS A 33 -12.49 -14.59 -5.67
N ARG A 34 -13.75 -14.68 -5.22
CA ARG A 34 -14.43 -15.96 -4.95
C ARG A 34 -14.89 -16.68 -6.21
N GLY A 35 -14.91 -16.00 -7.35
CA GLY A 35 -15.29 -16.62 -8.61
C GLY A 35 -15.35 -15.64 -9.78
N TYR A 36 -15.57 -16.22 -10.97
CA TYR A 36 -15.56 -15.51 -12.25
C TYR A 36 -16.49 -14.29 -12.32
N ASN A 37 -17.68 -14.38 -11.74
CA ASN A 37 -18.67 -13.29 -11.79
C ASN A 37 -18.17 -12.01 -11.10
N GLN A 38 -17.30 -12.13 -10.09
CA GLN A 38 -16.74 -10.97 -9.40
C GLN A 38 -15.58 -10.36 -10.19
N LEU A 39 -14.77 -11.20 -10.84
CA LEU A 39 -13.60 -10.78 -11.61
C LEU A 39 -13.95 -9.76 -12.71
N GLY A 40 -15.14 -9.90 -13.31
CA GLY A 40 -15.62 -9.01 -14.37
C GLY A 40 -14.82 -9.16 -15.67
N HIS A 41 -14.88 -8.14 -16.52
CA HIS A 41 -14.10 -8.10 -17.75
C HIS A 41 -12.60 -8.03 -17.43
N SER A 42 -11.91 -9.12 -17.73
CA SER A 42 -10.49 -9.29 -17.44
C SER A 42 -9.81 -10.05 -18.56
N ARG A 43 -8.53 -9.73 -18.79
CA ARG A 43 -7.69 -10.38 -19.80
C ARG A 43 -6.29 -10.58 -19.25
N VAL A 44 -5.67 -11.69 -19.61
CA VAL A 44 -4.25 -11.95 -19.34
C VAL A 44 -3.46 -11.41 -20.50
N VAL A 45 -2.38 -10.68 -20.21
CA VAL A 45 -1.56 -10.01 -21.20
C VAL A 45 -0.08 -10.33 -20.98
N LEU A 46 0.65 -10.44 -22.08
CA LEU A 46 2.10 -10.53 -22.14
C LEU A 46 2.64 -9.24 -22.78
N ASP A 47 3.66 -8.63 -22.16
CA ASP A 47 4.36 -7.43 -22.65
C ASP A 47 3.42 -6.29 -23.10
N ASN A 48 2.70 -5.70 -22.14
CA ASN A 48 1.83 -4.54 -22.38
C ASN A 48 0.84 -4.75 -23.54
N ASP A 49 0.14 -5.89 -23.54
CA ASP A 49 -0.92 -6.23 -24.50
C ASP A 49 -0.47 -6.67 -25.89
N LYS A 50 0.83 -6.95 -26.09
CA LYS A 50 1.33 -7.50 -27.36
C LYS A 50 0.76 -8.88 -27.68
N HIS A 51 0.69 -9.75 -26.66
CA HIS A 51 -0.06 -10.99 -26.72
C HIS A 51 -1.07 -11.01 -25.58
N SER A 52 -2.25 -11.57 -25.82
CA SER A 52 -3.32 -11.53 -24.83
C SER A 52 -4.27 -12.70 -24.97
N GLY A 53 -4.93 -13.03 -23.87
CA GLY A 53 -5.92 -14.10 -23.80
C GLY A 53 -7.06 -13.71 -22.86
N GLY A 54 -8.27 -14.12 -23.20
CA GLY A 54 -9.42 -14.02 -22.31
C GLY A 54 -9.36 -15.08 -21.21
N ILE A 55 -10.01 -14.78 -20.08
CA ILE A 55 -10.20 -15.73 -18.98
C ILE A 55 -11.58 -16.38 -19.14
N LEU A 56 -11.62 -17.71 -19.10
CA LEU A 56 -12.84 -18.50 -19.18
C LEU A 56 -13.54 -18.58 -17.81
N LYS A 57 -14.80 -19.05 -17.79
CA LYS A 57 -15.63 -19.15 -16.58
C LYS A 57 -15.06 -20.09 -15.51
N ASP A 58 -14.36 -21.13 -15.95
CA ASP A 58 -13.65 -22.06 -15.08
C ASP A 58 -12.40 -21.41 -14.44
N GLY A 59 -11.91 -20.30 -14.99
CA GLY A 59 -10.67 -19.63 -14.60
C GLY A 59 -9.48 -19.99 -15.49
N SER A 60 -9.64 -20.89 -16.46
CA SER A 60 -8.56 -21.18 -17.41
C SER A 60 -8.36 -20.03 -18.40
N PHE A 61 -7.13 -19.88 -18.89
CA PHE A 61 -6.82 -18.93 -19.95
C PHE A 61 -5.75 -19.52 -20.87
N VAL A 62 -5.81 -19.11 -22.13
CA VAL A 62 -4.85 -19.49 -23.16
C VAL A 62 -4.48 -18.24 -23.95
N ILE A 63 -3.18 -18.01 -24.11
CA ILE A 63 -2.63 -16.95 -24.97
C ILE A 63 -2.03 -17.65 -26.19
N PRO A 64 -2.66 -17.54 -27.36
CA PRO A 64 -2.22 -18.27 -28.54
C PRO A 64 -1.03 -17.59 -29.23
N ASN A 65 -0.23 -18.40 -29.94
CA ASN A 65 0.82 -17.94 -30.85
C ASN A 65 1.85 -16.98 -30.21
N VAL A 66 2.38 -17.35 -29.04
CA VAL A 66 3.44 -16.60 -28.36
C VAL A 66 4.81 -17.05 -28.90
N PRO A 67 5.60 -16.17 -29.54
CA PRO A 67 6.91 -16.55 -30.06
C PRO A 67 7.91 -16.88 -28.95
N SER A 68 9.04 -17.49 -29.29
CA SER A 68 10.14 -17.68 -28.33
C SER A 68 10.67 -16.33 -27.83
N GLY A 69 10.81 -16.17 -26.52
CA GLY A 69 11.25 -14.92 -25.91
C GLY A 69 10.97 -14.84 -24.42
N THR A 70 11.43 -13.75 -23.80
CA THR A 70 11.09 -13.41 -22.41
C THR A 70 9.96 -12.39 -22.41
N TYR A 71 8.89 -12.70 -21.68
CA TYR A 71 7.69 -11.88 -21.58
C TYR A 71 7.35 -11.60 -20.12
N LEU A 72 6.69 -10.47 -19.89
CA LEU A 72 6.06 -10.15 -18.61
C LEU A 72 4.55 -10.45 -18.67
N LEU A 73 4.12 -11.44 -17.90
CA LEU A 73 2.71 -11.76 -17.72
C LEU A 73 2.09 -10.88 -16.66
N SER A 74 0.95 -10.28 -16.99
CA SER A 74 0.10 -9.55 -16.06
C SER A 74 -1.37 -9.77 -16.41
N VAL A 75 -2.26 -9.58 -15.42
CA VAL A 75 -3.71 -9.62 -15.65
C VAL A 75 -4.24 -8.21 -15.56
N ILE A 76 -4.93 -7.78 -16.61
CA ILE A 76 -5.66 -6.51 -16.62
C ILE A 76 -7.08 -6.82 -16.16
N SER A 77 -7.44 -6.28 -15.00
CA SER A 77 -8.79 -6.33 -14.44
C SER A 77 -9.14 -4.97 -13.83
N HIS A 78 -10.44 -4.67 -13.77
CA HIS A 78 -10.92 -3.44 -13.14
C HIS A 78 -10.80 -3.54 -11.62
N ASP A 79 -11.51 -4.45 -10.96
CA ASP A 79 -11.61 -4.46 -9.50
C ASP A 79 -10.47 -5.15 -8.76
N TYR A 80 -9.63 -5.92 -9.44
CA TYR A 80 -8.68 -6.83 -8.81
C TYR A 80 -7.26 -6.58 -9.25
N GLN A 81 -6.31 -6.83 -8.35
CA GLN A 81 -4.89 -6.81 -8.63
C GLN A 81 -4.31 -8.21 -8.58
N PHE A 82 -3.51 -8.55 -9.59
CA PHE A 82 -2.76 -9.80 -9.70
C PHE A 82 -1.27 -9.54 -9.62
N GLU A 83 -0.51 -10.57 -9.25
CA GLU A 83 0.95 -10.51 -9.32
C GLU A 83 1.44 -10.67 -10.75
N GLN A 84 2.55 -10.00 -11.06
CA GLN A 84 3.20 -10.13 -12.34
C GLN A 84 4.21 -11.27 -12.29
N MET A 85 4.31 -12.03 -13.38
CA MET A 85 5.27 -13.12 -13.50
C MET A 85 6.05 -12.98 -14.79
N ARG A 86 7.31 -13.38 -14.74
CA ARG A 86 8.13 -13.51 -15.93
C ARG A 86 7.86 -14.87 -16.56
N VAL A 87 7.62 -14.88 -17.86
CA VAL A 87 7.42 -16.09 -18.65
C VAL A 87 8.50 -16.13 -19.71
N ASP A 88 9.37 -17.13 -19.63
CA ASP A 88 10.41 -17.39 -20.62
C ASP A 88 9.95 -18.55 -21.52
N VAL A 89 9.67 -18.25 -22.79
CA VAL A 89 9.34 -19.23 -23.81
C VAL A 89 10.63 -19.61 -24.53
N LYS A 90 11.08 -20.85 -24.33
CA LYS A 90 12.28 -21.36 -24.99
C LYS A 90 11.89 -22.16 -26.22
N ASP A 91 12.66 -21.97 -27.29
CA ASP A 91 12.57 -22.81 -28.48
C ASP A 91 13.22 -24.17 -28.17
N SER A 92 12.49 -25.26 -28.39
CA SER A 92 13.05 -26.61 -28.31
C SER A 92 13.72 -26.94 -29.64
N ILE A 93 15.06 -26.83 -29.65
CA ILE A 93 15.89 -27.17 -30.83
C ILE A 93 15.84 -28.68 -31.15
N SER A 94 15.35 -29.49 -30.22
CA SER A 94 15.14 -30.95 -30.36
C SER A 94 13.64 -31.21 -30.46
N PHE A 95 13.23 -32.35 -31.05
CA PHE A 95 11.85 -32.82 -31.28
C PHE A 95 10.93 -32.95 -30.03
N GLU A 96 11.24 -32.25 -28.95
CA GLU A 96 10.46 -32.11 -27.74
C GLU A 96 9.52 -30.90 -27.83
N GLU A 97 8.43 -30.95 -27.06
CA GLU A 97 7.50 -29.84 -26.94
C GLU A 97 8.21 -28.58 -26.41
N PRO A 98 7.93 -27.39 -26.96
CA PRO A 98 8.53 -26.13 -26.50
C PRO A 98 8.27 -25.89 -25.01
N VAL A 99 9.31 -25.48 -24.28
CA VAL A 99 9.30 -25.40 -22.81
C VAL A 99 9.00 -23.98 -22.35
N VAL A 100 7.94 -23.83 -21.56
CA VAL A 100 7.55 -22.57 -20.92
C VAL A 100 8.05 -22.57 -19.48
N GLU A 101 9.02 -21.70 -19.18
CA GLU A 101 9.52 -21.49 -17.83
C GLU A 101 8.85 -20.27 -17.20
N VAL A 102 8.31 -20.43 -16.00
CA VAL A 102 7.58 -19.37 -15.29
C VAL A 102 8.37 -19.01 -14.05
N ARG A 103 8.55 -17.71 -13.82
CA ARG A 103 9.37 -17.18 -12.74
C ARG A 103 8.65 -16.01 -12.05
N PRO A 104 8.83 -15.83 -10.73
CA PRO A 104 8.25 -14.68 -10.04
C PRO A 104 8.98 -13.42 -10.50
N TYR A 105 8.22 -12.34 -10.71
CA TYR A 105 8.78 -11.04 -11.06
C TYR A 105 8.44 -10.01 -9.98
N VAL A 106 9.46 -9.34 -9.47
CA VAL A 106 9.30 -8.25 -8.50
C VAL A 106 9.38 -6.92 -9.24
N LEU A 107 8.35 -6.10 -9.06
CA LEU A 107 8.26 -4.77 -9.64
C LEU A 107 9.52 -3.96 -9.30
N GLY A 108 10.16 -3.38 -10.32
CA GLY A 108 11.36 -2.55 -10.17
C GLY A 108 12.69 -3.31 -10.22
N THR A 109 12.68 -4.64 -10.40
CA THR A 109 13.91 -5.42 -10.67
C THR A 109 14.21 -5.53 -12.17
N PRO A 110 15.50 -5.59 -12.57
CA PRO A 110 15.84 -5.81 -13.97
C PRO A 110 15.41 -7.22 -14.42
N MET A 111 15.03 -7.34 -15.69
CA MET A 111 14.70 -8.62 -16.33
C MET A 111 15.93 -9.51 -16.57
N SER A 112 17.14 -9.07 -16.23
CA SER A 112 18.33 -9.91 -16.30
C SER A 112 19.21 -9.56 -15.11
N PRO A 113 19.66 -10.54 -14.30
CA PRO A 113 19.48 -12.00 -14.43
C PRO A 113 18.06 -12.48 -14.08
N ALA A 114 17.72 -13.70 -14.50
CA ALA A 114 16.47 -14.36 -14.10
C ALA A 114 16.53 -14.85 -12.65
N SER A 115 15.38 -14.91 -11.98
CA SER A 115 15.28 -15.52 -10.65
C SER A 115 15.55 -17.02 -10.73
N THR A 116 16.20 -17.59 -9.71
CA THR A 116 16.51 -19.03 -9.65
C THR A 116 15.27 -19.89 -9.41
N ILE A 117 14.18 -19.28 -8.92
CA ILE A 117 12.94 -19.96 -8.54
C ILE A 117 12.09 -20.18 -9.80
N LEU A 118 11.81 -21.45 -10.11
CA LEU A 118 10.89 -21.86 -11.17
C LEU A 118 9.53 -22.20 -10.57
N LEU A 119 8.46 -21.66 -11.16
CA LEU A 119 7.08 -22.03 -10.85
C LEU A 119 6.62 -23.19 -11.75
N PRO A 120 5.70 -24.03 -11.26
CA PRO A 120 5.12 -25.10 -12.07
C PRO A 120 4.26 -24.54 -13.21
N TYR A 121 4.30 -25.22 -14.34
CA TYR A 121 3.39 -25.02 -15.47
C TYR A 121 2.28 -26.08 -15.44
N PRO A 122 1.01 -25.77 -15.75
CA PRO A 122 0.45 -24.52 -16.24
C PRO A 122 0.42 -23.39 -15.18
N ILE A 123 0.47 -22.15 -15.65
CA ILE A 123 0.61 -20.95 -14.81
C ILE A 123 -0.57 -20.83 -13.84
N LYS A 124 -0.32 -20.68 -12.53
CA LYS A 124 -1.36 -20.45 -11.54
C LYS A 124 -1.32 -19.00 -11.05
N LEU A 125 -2.42 -18.28 -11.21
CA LEU A 125 -2.58 -16.89 -10.77
C LEU A 125 -3.59 -16.82 -9.63
N SER A 126 -3.37 -15.96 -8.64
CA SER A 126 -4.35 -15.67 -7.59
C SER A 126 -4.49 -14.17 -7.42
N ALA A 127 -5.71 -13.69 -7.17
CA ALA A 127 -5.95 -12.28 -6.90
C ALA A 127 -5.31 -11.88 -5.56
N ARG A 128 -4.45 -10.86 -5.56
CA ARG A 128 -3.73 -10.42 -4.35
C ARG A 128 -4.58 -9.47 -3.50
N GLN A 129 -5.24 -8.51 -4.14
CA GLN A 129 -6.10 -7.54 -3.47
C GLN A 129 -7.21 -7.04 -4.38
N ARG A 130 -8.26 -6.49 -3.77
CA ARG A 130 -9.32 -5.77 -4.48
C ARG A 130 -9.02 -4.27 -4.39
N PHE A 131 -9.10 -3.57 -5.52
CA PHE A 131 -8.96 -2.12 -5.55
C PHE A 131 -10.17 -1.47 -4.86
N ASN A 132 -9.88 -0.59 -3.89
CA ASN A 132 -10.89 0.27 -3.29
C ASN A 132 -10.77 1.67 -3.91
N TYR A 133 -11.61 1.94 -4.90
CA TYR A 133 -11.68 3.23 -5.57
C TYR A 133 -12.38 4.31 -4.74
N PHE A 134 -13.18 3.91 -3.76
CA PHE A 134 -13.97 4.84 -2.98
C PHE A 134 -13.30 5.14 -1.65
N VAL A 135 -12.81 6.37 -1.53
CA VAL A 135 -12.43 6.93 -0.24
C VAL A 135 -13.73 7.43 0.42
N PRO A 136 -14.15 6.86 1.56
CA PRO A 136 -15.33 7.36 2.26
C PRO A 136 -15.10 8.81 2.68
N ARG A 137 -16.15 9.62 2.63
CA ARG A 137 -16.08 11.00 3.12
C ARG A 137 -15.75 10.96 4.61
N GLU A 138 -14.76 11.73 5.03
CA GLU A 138 -14.44 11.90 6.44
C GLU A 138 -15.68 12.50 7.14
N SER A 139 -16.35 11.69 7.96
CA SER A 139 -17.44 12.17 8.80
C SER A 139 -16.88 12.99 9.96
N PHE A 140 -17.64 13.99 10.45
CA PHE A 140 -17.29 14.73 11.66
C PHE A 140 -17.19 13.79 12.87
N ASN A 141 -15.99 13.31 13.15
CA ASN A 141 -15.72 12.47 14.30
C ASN A 141 -15.45 13.39 15.50
N ILE A 142 -16.52 13.80 16.20
CA ILE A 142 -16.42 14.69 17.39
C ILE A 142 -15.45 14.11 18.43
N MET A 143 -15.47 12.79 18.63
CA MET A 143 -14.56 12.10 19.56
C MET A 143 -13.11 12.14 19.06
N GLY A 144 -12.90 12.05 17.74
CA GLY A 144 -11.58 12.21 17.10
C GLY A 144 -11.07 13.66 17.14
N MET A 145 -11.97 14.64 17.01
CA MET A 145 -11.67 16.06 17.13
C MET A 145 -11.20 16.40 18.55
N LEU A 146 -11.89 15.91 19.59
CA LEU A 146 -11.45 16.12 20.98
C LEU A 146 -10.12 15.43 21.30
N LYS A 147 -9.81 14.30 20.66
CA LYS A 147 -8.50 13.62 20.75
C LYS A 147 -7.41 14.33 19.94
N SER A 148 -7.76 15.31 19.11
CA SER A 148 -6.74 16.06 18.37
C SER A 148 -5.97 16.97 19.34
N PRO A 149 -4.62 16.98 19.28
CA PRO A 149 -3.80 17.79 20.17
C PRO A 149 -4.09 19.29 20.01
N MET A 150 -4.53 19.71 18.82
CA MET A 150 -4.87 21.11 18.56
C MET A 150 -6.10 21.56 19.36
N ILE A 151 -7.18 20.79 19.36
CA ILE A 151 -8.40 21.15 20.09
C ILE A 151 -8.19 21.03 21.61
N LEU A 152 -7.46 20.01 22.07
CA LEU A 152 -7.17 19.86 23.50
C LEU A 152 -6.36 21.04 24.03
N MET A 153 -5.35 21.50 23.28
CA MET A 153 -4.57 22.70 23.66
C MET A 153 -5.42 23.97 23.63
N MET A 154 -6.34 24.11 22.66
CA MET A 154 -7.27 25.23 22.62
C MET A 154 -8.20 25.26 23.84
N VAL A 155 -8.79 24.12 24.20
CA VAL A 155 -9.67 23.99 25.37
C VAL A 155 -8.89 24.23 26.66
N PHE A 156 -7.70 23.64 26.80
CA PHE A 156 -6.85 23.82 27.97
C PHE A 156 -6.42 25.29 28.14
N ALA A 157 -5.95 25.93 27.08
CA ALA A 157 -5.59 27.34 27.10
C ALA A 157 -6.80 28.23 27.42
N GLY A 158 -7.96 27.96 26.80
CA GLY A 158 -9.21 28.67 27.09
C GLY A 158 -9.65 28.53 28.55
N ALA A 159 -9.56 27.33 29.11
CA ALA A 159 -9.87 27.06 30.51
C ALA A 159 -8.93 27.81 31.46
N LEU A 160 -7.63 27.89 31.14
CA LEU A 160 -6.69 28.70 31.92
C LEU A 160 -7.05 30.18 31.87
N VAL A 161 -7.30 30.76 30.70
CA VAL A 161 -7.64 32.19 30.57
C VAL A 161 -8.88 32.54 31.40
N LEU A 162 -9.92 31.70 31.37
CA LEU A 162 -11.13 31.89 32.17
C LEU A 162 -10.92 31.58 33.66
N GLY A 163 -10.03 30.64 33.99
CA GLY A 163 -9.73 30.23 35.38
C GLY A 163 -8.76 31.17 36.12
N MET A 164 -7.90 31.89 35.40
CA MET A 164 -6.92 32.83 35.96
C MET A 164 -7.51 33.86 36.94
N PRO A 165 -8.62 34.57 36.65
CA PRO A 165 -9.17 35.55 37.61
C PRO A 165 -9.61 34.90 38.93
N TYR A 166 -10.16 33.68 38.88
CA TYR A 166 -10.57 32.97 40.08
C TYR A 166 -9.37 32.52 40.91
N LEU A 167 -8.33 32.00 40.25
CA LEU A 167 -7.07 31.67 40.91
C LEU A 167 -6.48 32.91 41.58
N MET A 168 -6.39 34.05 40.88
CA MET A 168 -5.84 35.29 41.43
C MET A 168 -6.56 35.74 42.71
N ASN A 169 -7.89 35.66 42.74
CA ASN A 169 -8.69 35.99 43.93
C ASN A 169 -8.40 35.04 45.11
N LEU A 170 -8.28 33.74 44.86
CA LEU A 170 -7.88 32.74 45.87
C LEU A 170 -6.47 33.00 46.43
N TRP A 171 -5.51 33.33 45.57
CA TRP A 171 -4.15 33.66 45.97
C TRP A 171 -4.09 34.96 46.79
N GLN A 172 -4.89 35.98 46.45
CA GLN A 172 -4.97 37.22 47.21
C GLN A 172 -5.56 37.01 48.60
N ASN A 173 -6.70 36.33 48.70
CA ASN A 173 -7.37 36.07 49.98
C ASN A 173 -6.47 35.30 50.95
N SER A 174 -5.77 34.26 50.47
CA SER A 174 -4.85 33.47 51.32
C SER A 174 -3.61 34.25 51.78
N ARG A 175 -3.10 35.20 50.98
CA ARG A 175 -2.01 36.11 51.40
C ARG A 175 -2.48 37.09 52.46
N GLU A 176 -3.71 37.56 52.34
CA GLU A 176 -4.30 38.52 53.27
C GLU A 176 -4.58 37.88 54.64
N SER A 177 -5.09 36.64 54.66
CA SER A 177 -5.20 35.85 55.90
C SER A 177 -3.83 35.63 56.58
N ARG A 178 -2.77 35.35 55.79
CA ARG A 178 -1.40 35.22 56.32
C ARG A 178 -0.87 36.52 56.89
N ARG A 179 -1.08 37.65 56.19
CA ARG A 179 -0.71 38.98 56.72
C ARG A 179 -1.49 39.30 57.99
N ARG A 180 -2.79 39.03 58.03
CA ARG A 180 -3.62 39.29 59.23
C ARG A 180 -3.14 38.48 60.43
N CYS A 181 -2.78 37.21 60.24
CA CYS A 181 -2.21 36.36 61.28
C CYS A 181 -0.82 36.84 61.73
N HIS A 182 0.05 37.25 60.78
CA HIS A 182 1.36 37.81 61.09
C HIS A 182 1.28 39.16 61.82
N THR A 183 0.39 40.06 61.38
CA THR A 183 0.15 41.35 62.03
C THR A 183 -0.40 41.17 63.43
N HIS A 184 -1.38 40.27 63.65
CA HIS A 184 -1.83 39.92 65.00
C HIS A 184 -0.69 39.38 65.86
N ARG A 185 0.18 38.51 65.31
CA ARG A 185 1.33 37.96 66.03
C ARG A 185 2.34 39.03 66.44
N VAL A 186 2.60 40.02 65.57
CA VAL A 186 3.52 41.13 65.85
C VAL A 186 2.91 42.11 66.85
N LEU A 187 1.64 42.50 66.69
CA LEU A 187 0.93 43.35 67.65
C LEU A 187 0.90 42.73 69.05
N PHE A 188 0.57 41.44 69.14
CA PHE A 188 0.57 40.74 70.43
C PHE A 188 1.97 40.74 71.07
N ARG A 189 3.02 40.55 70.27
CA ARG A 189 4.42 40.59 70.73
C ARG A 189 4.83 41.99 71.21
N VAL A 190 4.47 43.05 70.49
CA VAL A 190 4.77 44.44 70.87
C VAL A 190 4.00 44.84 72.13
N VAL A 191 2.73 44.48 72.25
CA VAL A 191 1.92 44.77 73.44
C VAL A 191 2.50 44.07 74.68
N ILE A 192 2.87 42.79 74.56
CA ILE A 192 3.53 42.07 75.66
C ILE A 192 4.88 42.70 76.01
N SER A 193 5.70 43.07 75.03
CA SER A 193 6.97 43.75 75.28
C SER A 193 6.82 45.14 75.90
N SER A 194 5.72 45.86 75.64
CA SER A 194 5.45 47.16 76.27
C SER A 194 4.97 47.06 77.72
N LEU A 195 4.39 45.92 78.11
CA LEU A 195 4.01 45.61 79.48
C LEU A 195 5.20 45.20 80.35
N ASP A 196 6.32 44.83 79.73
CA ASP A 196 7.55 44.38 80.40
C ASP A 196 8.64 45.48 80.45
N SER A 197 8.28 46.74 80.14
CA SER A 197 9.19 47.88 80.33
C SER A 197 9.17 48.32 81.80
N PRO A 198 10.24 48.11 82.58
CA PRO A 198 10.32 48.63 83.92
C PRO A 198 10.43 50.16 83.86
N HIS A 199 9.43 50.84 84.40
CA HIS A 199 9.55 52.25 84.76
C HIS A 199 10.58 52.37 85.89
N LEU A 200 11.76 52.86 85.55
CA LEU A 200 12.77 53.40 86.45
C LEU A 200 13.33 54.67 85.84
#